data_AF-A0AAU8DR86-F1
#
_entry.id   AF-A0AAU8DR86-F1
#
_cell.length_a   1.000
_cell.length_b   1.000
_cell.length_c   1.000
_cell.angle_alpha   90.00
_cell.angle_beta   90.00
_cell.angle_gamma   90.00
#
_symmetry.space_group_name_H-M   'P 1'
#
loop_
_entity.id
_entity.type
_entity.pdbx_description
1 polymer ?
#
loop_
_entity_poly.entity_id
_entity_poly.type
_entity_poly.pdbx_seq_one_letter_code
_entity_poly.pdbx_strand_id
1 'polypeptide(L)'
;MTDGHDDWRPGGRGHEAWFGAASHADAAALAGVIAALLPPGAVLPDIEVRRTGIRVGLRDRDLREAVSGAARTLGLTADPQVLQRVGLQIDSEDPDRVTPFWQAAAQLTDTGDGALVDDLHRRPTLAFARAAGTSALRNRFHLDVCHPDPQGDAVAAALAAGGREAFTSQWYSTLADPDGNEVDLVPGGPWEGESTADWHTLFGAMVCYPANTAGAAAAFAATAAGLADAAGIDLMIDLRPEGVVLDSGKDQWEEVAGFPDLAAAVQRAARDTGLVADNRRLRFVQLALDAVDIPVVREFWRVVLGYEQAPNQDFFDLFDPRQLNPVLFLQRMDAADVERLRQPGRIRLDLQVPADQLAARIDLAVAAGGRIIERDPAGLRHRLADPEGNELILRVAR
;
A
#
# COMPACT_ATOMS: atom_id res chain seq x y z
N MET A 1 34.37 2.10 9.73
CA MET A 1 33.12 1.33 9.86
C MET A 1 32.04 2.36 10.00
N THR A 2 31.21 2.55 8.99
CA THR A 2 30.00 3.36 9.11
C THR A 2 29.05 2.55 9.99
N ASP A 3 28.75 3.06 11.18
CA ASP A 3 27.75 2.44 12.06
C ASP A 3 26.48 2.29 11.22
N GLY A 4 25.88 1.09 11.16
CA GLY A 4 24.73 0.78 10.29
C GLY A 4 23.45 1.58 10.61
N HIS A 5 23.54 2.61 11.45
CA HIS A 5 22.46 3.49 11.87
C HIS A 5 21.92 4.34 10.70
N ASP A 6 22.76 4.70 9.74
CA ASP A 6 22.35 5.54 8.59
C ASP A 6 21.50 4.78 7.56
N ASP A 7 21.51 3.44 7.61
CA ASP A 7 20.70 2.58 6.73
C ASP A 7 19.20 2.66 7.07
N TRP A 8 18.86 3.11 8.29
CA TRP A 8 17.50 3.05 8.84
C TRP A 8 16.88 4.44 8.98
N ARG A 9 15.60 4.57 8.61
CA ARG A 9 14.80 5.79 8.82
C ARG A 9 13.62 5.49 9.75
N PRO A 10 13.18 6.46 10.59
CA PRO A 10 11.90 6.34 11.28
C PRO A 10 10.77 6.06 10.29
N GLY A 11 9.89 5.11 10.60
CA GLY A 11 8.84 4.68 9.69
C GLY A 11 8.03 3.49 10.22
N GLY A 12 6.77 3.43 9.80
CA GLY A 12 5.85 2.36 10.18
C GLY A 12 5.69 2.22 11.68
N ARG A 13 5.97 1.02 12.20
CA ARG A 13 5.91 0.70 13.64
C ARG A 13 7.26 0.86 14.35
N GLY A 14 8.29 1.42 13.71
CA GLY A 14 9.64 1.54 14.28
C GLY A 14 10.59 2.28 13.35
N HIS A 15 11.60 1.57 12.85
CA HIS A 15 12.48 2.06 11.80
C HIS A 15 12.46 1.10 10.62
N GLU A 16 12.61 1.64 9.43
CA GLU A 16 12.63 0.88 8.19
C GLU A 16 13.97 1.04 7.49
N ALA A 17 14.39 -0.01 6.79
CA ALA A 17 15.51 0.04 5.87
C ALA A 17 15.10 -0.60 4.54
N TRP A 18 15.59 -0.04 3.44
CA TRP A 18 15.54 -0.67 2.13
C TRP A 18 16.95 -1.10 1.74
N PHE A 19 17.10 -2.37 1.37
CA PHE A 19 18.35 -2.91 0.84
C PHE A 19 18.13 -3.36 -0.61
N GLY A 20 18.80 -2.71 -1.57
CA GLY A 20 18.75 -3.06 -2.98
C GLY A 20 19.38 -4.43 -3.24
N ALA A 21 18.74 -5.21 -4.12
CA ALA A 21 19.12 -6.55 -4.54
C ALA A 21 19.02 -6.70 -6.07
N ALA A 22 19.67 -7.72 -6.62
CA ALA A 22 19.64 -7.99 -8.06
C ALA A 22 18.51 -8.95 -8.48
N SER A 23 17.91 -9.67 -7.54
CA SER A 23 16.88 -10.68 -7.75
C SER A 23 15.98 -10.85 -6.52
N HIS A 24 14.84 -11.54 -6.66
CA HIS A 24 14.01 -11.88 -5.51
C HIS A 24 14.76 -12.79 -4.53
N ALA A 25 15.53 -13.76 -5.04
CA ALA A 25 16.28 -14.71 -4.23
C ALA A 25 17.38 -14.02 -3.40
N ASP A 26 18.10 -13.06 -3.98
CA ASP A 26 19.11 -12.28 -3.24
C ASP A 26 18.46 -11.47 -2.11
N ALA A 27 17.30 -10.87 -2.37
CA ALA A 27 16.52 -10.17 -1.35
C ALA A 27 16.01 -11.14 -0.27
N ALA A 28 15.39 -12.26 -0.66
CA ALA A 28 14.86 -13.27 0.26
C ALA A 28 15.94 -13.94 1.13
N ALA A 29 17.19 -14.00 0.68
CA ALA A 29 18.31 -14.48 1.48
C ALA A 29 18.47 -13.67 2.79
N LEU A 30 18.26 -12.35 2.77
CA LEU A 30 18.28 -11.53 3.98
C LEU A 30 17.11 -11.86 4.91
N ALA A 31 15.91 -12.14 4.38
CA ALA A 31 14.76 -12.58 5.19
C ALA A 31 15.07 -13.88 5.95
N GLY A 32 15.78 -14.83 5.31
CA GLY A 32 16.29 -16.03 5.95
C GLY A 32 17.26 -15.76 7.10
N VAL A 33 18.19 -14.81 6.92
CA VAL A 33 19.11 -14.40 7.99
C VAL A 33 18.37 -13.73 9.14
N ILE A 34 17.41 -12.83 8.84
CA ILE A 34 16.58 -12.18 9.87
C ILE A 34 15.84 -13.23 10.70
N ALA A 35 15.19 -14.20 10.06
CA ALA A 35 14.48 -15.27 10.77
C ALA A 35 15.41 -16.09 11.68
N ALA A 36 16.67 -16.29 11.31
CA ALA A 36 17.66 -17.00 12.12
C ALA A 36 18.23 -16.16 13.29
N LEU A 37 18.21 -14.84 13.17
CA LEU A 37 18.62 -13.91 14.23
C LEU A 37 17.56 -13.74 15.32
N LEU A 38 16.29 -14.05 15.00
CA LEU A 38 15.20 -13.95 15.95
C LEU A 38 15.28 -15.04 17.03
N PRO A 39 14.98 -14.73 18.30
CA PRO A 39 14.93 -15.74 19.34
C PRO A 39 13.76 -16.71 19.10
N PRO A 40 13.83 -17.96 19.61
CA PRO A 40 12.73 -18.91 19.48
C PRO A 40 11.40 -18.36 19.99
N GLY A 41 10.36 -18.45 19.16
CA GLY A 41 9.02 -17.93 19.48
C GLY A 41 8.83 -16.42 19.28
N ALA A 42 9.84 -15.70 18.79
CA ALA A 42 9.67 -14.31 18.42
C ALA A 42 8.74 -14.14 17.21
N VAL A 43 8.02 -13.03 17.22
CA VAL A 43 7.16 -12.60 16.10
C VAL A 43 8.05 -12.10 14.96
N LEU A 44 7.73 -12.51 13.73
CA LEU A 44 8.44 -12.03 12.54
C LEU A 44 8.16 -10.53 12.36
N PRO A 45 9.18 -9.70 12.06
CA PRO A 45 8.96 -8.32 11.65
C PRO A 45 8.32 -8.24 10.26
N ASP A 46 7.84 -7.04 9.91
CA ASP A 46 7.38 -6.77 8.55
C ASP A 46 8.59 -6.80 7.60
N ILE A 47 8.52 -7.70 6.61
CA ILE A 47 9.54 -7.85 5.57
C ILE A 47 8.83 -7.89 4.22
N GLU A 48 9.33 -7.12 3.26
CA GLU A 48 8.74 -7.03 1.92
C GLU A 48 9.83 -7.24 0.89
N VAL A 49 9.80 -8.40 0.25
CA VAL A 49 10.74 -8.81 -0.79
C VAL A 49 10.16 -8.43 -2.15
N ARG A 50 10.99 -7.81 -2.98
CA ARG A 50 10.73 -7.44 -4.36
C ARG A 50 11.92 -7.91 -5.20
N ARG A 51 11.78 -7.97 -6.52
CA ARG A 51 12.92 -8.26 -7.41
C ARG A 51 14.11 -7.33 -7.17
N THR A 52 13.83 -6.06 -6.87
CA THR A 52 14.83 -4.99 -6.78
C THR A 52 15.42 -4.81 -5.38
N GLY A 53 14.93 -5.54 -4.37
CA GLY A 53 15.37 -5.36 -2.99
C GLY A 53 14.38 -5.81 -1.93
N ILE A 54 14.69 -5.44 -0.69
CA ILE A 54 13.94 -5.83 0.49
C ILE A 54 13.72 -4.62 1.41
N ARG A 55 12.47 -4.37 1.82
CA ARG A 55 12.15 -3.48 2.94
C ARG A 55 12.03 -4.30 4.23
N VAL A 56 12.64 -3.81 5.30
CA VAL A 56 12.60 -4.44 6.62
C VAL A 56 12.18 -3.41 7.67
N GLY A 57 11.18 -3.73 8.49
CA GLY A 57 10.72 -2.89 9.60
C GLY A 57 11.11 -3.45 10.96
N LEU A 58 11.93 -2.73 11.74
CA LEU A 58 12.41 -3.17 13.05
C LEU A 58 12.30 -2.08 14.12
N ARG A 59 11.99 -2.53 15.35
CA ARG A 59 12.05 -1.67 16.55
C ARG A 59 13.38 -1.78 17.29
N ASP A 60 13.88 -3.01 17.41
CA ASP A 60 15.09 -3.32 18.18
C ASP A 60 16.34 -2.73 17.50
N ARG A 61 17.19 -2.05 18.28
CA ARG A 61 18.39 -1.38 17.74
C ARG A 61 19.51 -2.36 17.42
N ASP A 62 19.71 -3.37 18.24
CA ASP A 62 20.81 -4.32 18.09
C ASP A 62 20.53 -5.25 16.90
N LEU A 63 19.26 -5.64 16.71
CA LEU A 63 18.83 -6.38 15.54
C LEU A 63 19.00 -5.57 14.25
N ARG A 64 18.73 -4.25 14.26
CA ARG A 64 18.99 -3.38 13.10
C ARG A 64 20.46 -3.38 12.68
N GLU A 65 21.37 -3.26 13.64
CA GLU A 65 22.80 -3.30 13.36
C GLU A 65 23.23 -4.66 12.79
N ALA A 66 22.74 -5.75 13.36
CA ALA A 66 23.00 -7.10 12.87
C ALA A 66 22.47 -7.31 11.44
N VAL A 67 21.26 -6.83 11.14
CA VAL A 67 20.65 -6.92 9.81
C VAL A 67 21.40 -6.10 8.78
N SER A 68 21.82 -4.88 9.10
CA SER A 68 22.70 -4.07 8.24
C SER A 68 24.04 -4.78 7.96
N GLY A 69 24.62 -5.45 8.96
CA GLY A 69 25.83 -6.26 8.78
C GLY A 69 25.61 -7.47 7.87
N ALA A 70 24.48 -8.16 8.03
CA ALA A 70 24.09 -9.29 7.19
C ALA A 70 23.85 -8.85 5.74
N ALA A 71 23.13 -7.75 5.53
CA ALA A 71 22.87 -7.18 4.21
C ALA A 71 24.18 -6.90 3.46
N ARG A 72 25.17 -6.27 4.11
CA ARG A 72 26.51 -6.04 3.53
C ARG A 72 27.24 -7.34 3.19
N THR A 73 27.14 -8.35 4.06
CA THR A 73 27.75 -9.67 3.82
C THR A 73 27.15 -10.37 2.61
N LEU A 74 25.85 -10.18 2.38
CA LEU A 74 25.12 -10.66 1.20
C LEU A 74 25.32 -9.78 -0.05
N GLY A 75 26.06 -8.67 0.05
CA GLY A 75 26.28 -7.74 -1.07
C GLY A 75 25.11 -6.80 -1.36
N LEU A 76 24.12 -6.73 -0.47
CA LEU A 76 22.98 -5.81 -0.59
C LEU A 76 23.39 -4.40 -0.19
N THR A 77 22.82 -3.39 -0.86
CA THR A 77 23.16 -1.98 -0.64
C THR A 77 22.00 -1.25 -0.01
N ALA A 78 22.22 -0.61 1.14
CA ALA A 78 21.20 0.22 1.76
C ALA A 78 20.92 1.48 0.92
N ASP A 79 19.65 1.80 0.72
CA ASP A 79 19.20 3.06 0.15
C ASP A 79 18.12 3.67 1.07
N PRO A 80 18.50 4.53 2.02
CA PRO A 80 17.56 5.09 2.97
C PRO A 80 16.72 6.25 2.38
N GLN A 81 17.01 6.70 1.15
CA GLN A 81 16.34 7.84 0.53
C GLN A 81 15.01 7.45 -0.13
N VAL A 82 14.84 6.17 -0.44
CA VAL A 82 13.68 5.66 -1.17
C VAL A 82 12.51 5.28 -0.28
N LEU A 83 12.74 5.25 1.03
CA LEU A 83 11.70 4.96 2.00
C LEU A 83 10.66 6.07 1.95
N GLN A 84 9.40 5.69 1.86
CA GLN A 84 8.26 6.59 2.01
C GLN A 84 7.02 5.78 2.36
N ARG A 85 6.06 6.43 3.01
CA ARG A 85 4.75 5.84 3.31
C ARG A 85 3.64 6.78 2.89
N VAL A 86 2.63 6.21 2.24
CA VAL A 86 1.37 6.87 1.93
C VAL A 86 0.33 6.49 2.99
N GLY A 87 -0.16 7.48 3.71
CA GLY A 87 -1.38 7.42 4.51
C GLY A 87 -2.48 8.26 3.89
N LEU A 88 -3.64 8.27 4.52
CA LEU A 88 -4.75 9.14 4.16
C LEU A 88 -5.26 9.87 5.39
N GLN A 89 -5.49 11.17 5.23
CA GLN A 89 -6.26 11.97 6.18
C GLN A 89 -7.66 12.21 5.63
N ILE A 90 -8.67 11.80 6.40
CA ILE A 90 -10.08 11.99 6.09
C ILE A 90 -10.64 13.06 7.03
N ASP A 91 -11.15 14.14 6.45
CA ASP A 91 -11.79 15.21 7.19
C ASP A 91 -13.25 14.83 7.49
N SER A 92 -13.64 15.01 8.74
CA SER A 92 -14.95 14.61 9.26
C SER A 92 -15.46 15.61 10.29
N GLU A 93 -16.77 15.87 10.34
CA GLU A 93 -17.35 16.70 11.41
C GLU A 93 -17.28 15.98 12.76
N ASP A 94 -17.44 14.66 12.71
CA ASP A 94 -17.39 13.79 13.87
C ASP A 94 -16.67 12.47 13.56
N PRO A 95 -15.34 12.41 13.78
CA PRO A 95 -14.54 11.20 13.54
C PRO A 95 -15.12 9.93 14.15
N ASP A 96 -15.68 10.02 15.37
CA ASP A 96 -16.26 8.87 16.07
C ASP A 96 -17.47 8.29 15.33
N ARG A 97 -18.20 9.13 14.58
CA ARG A 97 -19.37 8.75 13.79
C ARG A 97 -19.01 8.04 12.48
N VAL A 98 -17.91 8.41 11.85
CA VAL A 98 -17.48 7.83 10.56
C VAL A 98 -16.52 6.64 10.74
N THR A 99 -15.81 6.54 11.86
CA THR A 99 -14.82 5.49 12.10
C THR A 99 -15.38 4.07 11.93
N PRO A 100 -16.55 3.70 12.50
CA PRO A 100 -17.11 2.36 12.33
C PRO A 100 -17.43 2.01 10.87
N PHE A 101 -17.82 3.00 10.06
CA PHE A 101 -18.05 2.82 8.63
C PHE A 101 -16.75 2.44 7.92
N TRP A 102 -15.67 3.20 8.14
CA TRP A 102 -14.38 2.93 7.53
C TRP A 102 -13.74 1.63 8.01
N GLN A 103 -13.93 1.26 9.27
CA GLN A 103 -13.53 -0.06 9.79
C GLN A 103 -14.24 -1.19 9.05
N ALA A 104 -15.55 -1.09 8.83
CA ALA A 104 -16.35 -2.12 8.17
C ALA A 104 -16.08 -2.20 6.66
N ALA A 105 -16.10 -1.06 5.98
CA ALA A 105 -15.94 -0.97 4.53
C ALA A 105 -14.53 -1.41 4.11
N ALA A 106 -13.49 -0.85 4.75
CA ALA A 106 -12.11 -1.18 4.42
C ALA A 106 -11.56 -2.36 5.23
N GLN A 107 -12.27 -2.93 6.20
CA GLN A 107 -11.78 -4.03 7.06
C GLN A 107 -10.44 -3.65 7.70
N LEU A 108 -10.46 -2.54 8.45
CA LEU A 108 -9.32 -1.99 9.16
C LEU A 108 -9.55 -2.05 10.67
N THR A 109 -8.45 -2.18 11.41
CA THR A 109 -8.44 -2.25 12.87
C THR A 109 -8.16 -0.88 13.46
N ASP A 110 -8.94 -0.48 14.46
CA ASP A 110 -8.68 0.72 15.26
C ASP A 110 -7.59 0.43 16.28
N THR A 111 -6.53 1.23 16.25
CA THR A 111 -5.39 1.12 17.17
C THR A 111 -5.61 1.84 18.50
N GLY A 112 -6.74 2.55 18.67
CA GLY A 112 -7.11 3.28 19.87
C GLY A 112 -6.49 4.67 19.99
N ASP A 113 -5.68 5.08 19.00
CA ASP A 113 -5.06 6.40 18.87
C ASP A 113 -5.73 7.27 17.78
N GLY A 114 -6.89 6.84 17.29
CA GLY A 114 -7.68 7.55 16.28
C GLY A 114 -7.27 7.27 14.84
N ALA A 115 -6.40 6.28 14.62
CA ALA A 115 -6.03 5.78 13.30
C ALA A 115 -6.57 4.37 13.06
N LEU A 116 -6.91 4.07 11.79
CA LEU A 116 -7.25 2.74 11.32
C LEU A 116 -6.10 2.16 10.52
N VAL A 117 -5.75 0.91 10.81
CA VAL A 117 -4.63 0.20 10.18
C VAL A 117 -5.07 -1.14 9.63
N ASP A 118 -4.39 -1.57 8.57
CA ASP A 118 -4.50 -2.91 8.04
C ASP A 118 -3.76 -3.90 8.94
N ASP A 119 -4.38 -5.03 9.28
CA ASP A 119 -3.73 -6.07 10.10
C ASP A 119 -2.49 -6.65 9.41
N LEU A 120 -2.48 -6.71 8.07
CA LEU A 120 -1.31 -7.16 7.31
C LEU A 120 -0.29 -6.04 7.04
N HIS A 121 -0.53 -4.82 7.52
CA HIS A 121 0.34 -3.64 7.33
C HIS A 121 0.76 -3.38 5.87
N ARG A 122 -0.10 -3.70 4.88
CA ARG A 122 0.16 -3.47 3.45
C ARG A 122 -0.55 -2.23 2.91
N ARG A 123 -1.57 -1.76 3.60
CA ARG A 123 -2.48 -0.70 3.13
C ARG A 123 -2.26 0.62 3.87
N PRO A 124 -2.69 1.76 3.30
CA PRO A 124 -2.57 3.06 3.95
C PRO A 124 -3.25 3.08 5.31
N THR A 125 -2.60 3.73 6.27
CA THR A 125 -3.25 4.14 7.51
C THR A 125 -4.29 5.22 7.19
N LEU A 126 -5.49 5.08 7.74
CA LEU A 126 -6.50 6.15 7.71
C LEU A 126 -6.46 6.89 9.03
N ALA A 127 -6.30 8.21 8.97
CA ALA A 127 -6.42 9.09 10.12
C ALA A 127 -7.58 10.06 9.89
N PHE A 128 -8.29 10.40 10.96
CA PHE A 128 -9.43 11.32 10.89
C PHE A 128 -9.07 12.67 11.48
N ALA A 129 -9.43 13.76 10.79
CA ALA A 129 -9.27 15.11 11.28
C ALA A 129 -10.63 15.79 11.41
N ARG A 130 -10.87 16.42 12.56
CA ARG A 130 -12.10 17.17 12.78
C ARG A 130 -12.12 18.44 11.92
N ALA A 131 -13.11 18.58 11.05
CA ALA A 131 -13.33 19.72 10.18
C ALA A 131 -14.84 20.03 10.09
N ALA A 132 -15.22 21.30 10.10
CA ALA A 132 -16.63 21.70 10.05
C ALA A 132 -17.11 21.93 8.61
N GLY A 133 -18.40 21.69 8.34
CA GLY A 133 -19.06 22.05 7.08
C GLY A 133 -18.72 21.08 5.94
N THR A 134 -18.80 19.77 6.19
CA THR A 134 -18.57 18.78 5.14
C THR A 134 -19.63 18.93 4.03
N SER A 135 -19.16 18.94 2.77
CA SER A 135 -20.01 19.11 1.59
C SER A 135 -20.73 17.81 1.25
N ALA A 136 -22.00 17.90 0.83
CA ALA A 136 -22.77 16.75 0.35
C ALA A 136 -22.37 16.28 -1.06
N LEU A 137 -21.48 16.99 -1.76
CA LEU A 137 -21.00 16.59 -3.09
C LEU A 137 -19.92 15.51 -2.96
N ARG A 138 -19.91 14.57 -3.93
CA ARG A 138 -18.87 13.55 -4.10
C ARG A 138 -17.47 14.16 -4.04
N ASN A 139 -16.56 13.57 -3.27
CA ASN A 139 -15.18 14.03 -3.19
C ASN A 139 -14.38 13.65 -4.45
N ARG A 140 -13.27 14.34 -4.74
CA ARG A 140 -12.40 13.98 -5.88
C ARG A 140 -11.46 12.81 -5.56
N PHE A 141 -11.11 12.63 -4.29
CA PHE A 141 -10.42 11.43 -3.82
C PHE A 141 -11.41 10.41 -3.27
N HIS A 142 -11.21 9.15 -3.61
CA HIS A 142 -11.86 7.99 -2.99
C HIS A 142 -10.91 6.78 -2.99
N LEU A 143 -11.29 5.73 -2.26
CA LEU A 143 -10.56 4.48 -2.22
C LEU A 143 -11.36 3.42 -2.96
N ASP A 144 -10.67 2.54 -3.68
CA ASP A 144 -11.25 1.29 -4.14
C ASP A 144 -10.67 0.17 -3.30
N VAL A 145 -11.53 -0.60 -2.66
CA VAL A 145 -11.16 -1.73 -1.83
C VAL A 145 -11.68 -2.99 -2.48
N CYS A 146 -10.78 -3.87 -2.92
CA CYS A 146 -11.16 -5.15 -3.50
C CYS A 146 -11.24 -6.24 -2.42
N HIS A 147 -12.37 -6.95 -2.37
CA HIS A 147 -12.67 -7.98 -1.36
C HIS A 147 -12.63 -9.40 -1.96
N PRO A 148 -12.03 -10.39 -1.28
CA PRO A 148 -11.93 -11.78 -1.75
C PRO A 148 -13.24 -12.55 -1.66
N ASP A 149 -14.22 -11.99 -0.94
CA ASP A 149 -15.58 -12.49 -0.81
C ASP A 149 -16.51 -11.58 -1.65
N PRO A 150 -17.54 -12.10 -2.35
CA PRO A 150 -18.60 -11.28 -2.90
C PRO A 150 -19.06 -10.23 -1.90
N GLN A 151 -18.99 -8.95 -2.30
CA GLN A 151 -19.17 -7.70 -1.53
C GLN A 151 -20.21 -7.67 -0.39
N GLY A 152 -21.16 -8.60 -0.33
CA GLY A 152 -22.34 -8.58 0.53
C GLY A 152 -22.07 -8.30 2.00
N ASP A 153 -21.12 -8.99 2.64
CA ASP A 153 -20.89 -8.83 4.08
C ASP A 153 -20.25 -7.48 4.42
N ALA A 154 -19.27 -7.03 3.63
CA ALA A 154 -18.62 -5.74 3.84
C ALA A 154 -19.57 -4.57 3.56
N VAL A 155 -20.37 -4.67 2.50
CA VAL A 155 -21.42 -3.68 2.18
C VAL A 155 -22.46 -3.62 3.30
N ALA A 156 -22.99 -4.77 3.73
CA ALA A 156 -23.99 -4.83 4.79
C ALA A 156 -23.45 -4.26 6.11
N ALA A 157 -22.21 -4.59 6.47
CA ALA A 157 -21.56 -4.07 7.68
C ALA A 157 -21.35 -2.54 7.60
N ALA A 158 -20.90 -2.01 6.47
CA ALA A 158 -20.71 -0.57 6.27
C ALA A 158 -22.04 0.19 6.31
N LEU A 159 -23.11 -0.35 5.72
CA LEU A 159 -24.46 0.22 5.80
C LEU A 159 -25.00 0.18 7.24
N ALA A 160 -24.79 -0.93 7.97
CA ALA A 160 -25.15 -1.04 9.38
C ALA A 160 -24.38 -0.05 10.27
N ALA A 161 -23.16 0.32 9.87
CA ALA A 161 -22.33 1.33 10.52
C ALA A 161 -22.72 2.79 10.15
N GLY A 162 -23.88 2.99 9.53
CA GLY A 162 -24.41 4.33 9.20
C GLY A 162 -24.06 4.83 7.81
N GLY A 163 -23.41 4.00 6.98
CA GLY A 163 -23.15 4.31 5.58
C GLY A 163 -24.42 4.38 4.72
N ARG A 164 -24.27 4.95 3.53
CA ARG A 164 -25.30 4.97 2.48
C ARG A 164 -24.77 4.40 1.18
N GLU A 165 -25.61 3.68 0.45
CA GLU A 165 -25.31 3.31 -0.92
C GLU A 165 -25.48 4.53 -1.83
N ALA A 166 -24.40 4.92 -2.51
CA ALA A 166 -24.40 6.01 -3.49
C ALA A 166 -24.59 5.47 -4.90
N PHE A 167 -24.02 4.30 -5.18
CA PHE A 167 -24.12 3.61 -6.47
C PHE A 167 -23.88 2.12 -6.29
N THR A 168 -24.53 1.28 -7.11
CA THR A 168 -24.25 -0.15 -7.18
C THR A 168 -24.36 -0.65 -8.60
N SER A 169 -23.46 -1.58 -8.95
CA SER A 169 -23.44 -2.28 -10.23
C SER A 169 -22.97 -3.72 -10.03
N GLN A 170 -22.95 -4.50 -11.12
CA GLN A 170 -22.36 -5.83 -11.08
C GLN A 170 -20.83 -5.83 -10.83
N TRP A 171 -20.17 -4.68 -10.94
CA TRP A 171 -18.70 -4.55 -10.88
C TRP A 171 -18.19 -3.99 -9.57
N TYR A 172 -18.97 -3.17 -8.87
CA TYR A 172 -18.62 -2.55 -7.59
C TYR A 172 -19.83 -1.87 -6.96
N SER A 173 -19.74 -1.58 -5.66
CA SER A 173 -20.69 -0.73 -4.92
C SER A 173 -19.96 0.47 -4.31
N THR A 174 -20.44 1.68 -4.60
CA THR A 174 -19.96 2.91 -3.97
C THR A 174 -20.78 3.19 -2.72
N LEU A 175 -20.10 3.25 -1.59
CA LEU A 175 -20.69 3.59 -0.30
C LEU A 175 -20.17 4.94 0.18
N ALA A 176 -21.07 5.76 0.72
CA ALA A 176 -20.75 7.01 1.36
C ALA A 176 -20.81 6.86 2.89
N ASP A 177 -19.80 7.41 3.58
CA ASP A 177 -19.82 7.56 5.03
C ASP A 177 -20.87 8.62 5.46
N PRO A 178 -21.13 8.76 6.77
CA PRO A 178 -22.09 9.76 7.28
C PRO A 178 -21.76 11.25 6.99
N ASP A 179 -20.57 11.55 6.48
CA ASP A 179 -20.11 12.87 6.03
C ASP A 179 -20.03 12.99 4.49
N GLY A 180 -20.44 11.94 3.76
CA GLY A 180 -20.44 11.93 2.30
C GLY A 180 -19.06 11.66 1.67
N ASN A 181 -18.10 11.09 2.40
CA ASN A 181 -16.87 10.58 1.81
C ASN A 181 -17.11 9.18 1.25
N GLU A 182 -16.65 8.91 0.04
CA GLU A 182 -16.98 7.69 -0.70
C GLU A 182 -15.85 6.67 -0.73
N VAL A 183 -16.22 5.39 -0.79
CA VAL A 183 -15.36 4.22 -1.01
C VAL A 183 -16.07 3.24 -1.94
N ASP A 184 -15.33 2.71 -2.91
CA ASP A 184 -15.80 1.68 -3.82
C ASP A 184 -15.39 0.30 -3.30
N LEU A 185 -16.38 -0.57 -3.09
CA LEU A 185 -16.16 -1.97 -2.75
C LEU A 185 -16.24 -2.81 -4.02
N VAL A 186 -15.11 -3.38 -4.41
CA VAL A 186 -14.94 -4.16 -5.65
C VAL A 186 -14.93 -5.66 -5.30
N PRO A 187 -15.70 -6.51 -6.00
CA PRO A 187 -15.70 -7.93 -5.75
C PRO A 187 -14.48 -8.56 -6.42
N GLY A 188 -13.78 -9.39 -5.65
CA GLY A 188 -12.82 -10.35 -6.15
C GLY A 188 -13.33 -11.77 -5.97
N GLY A 189 -12.46 -12.74 -6.22
CA GLY A 189 -12.82 -14.14 -6.04
C GLY A 189 -11.69 -15.10 -6.34
N PRO A 190 -11.83 -16.37 -5.94
CA PRO A 190 -10.83 -17.38 -6.21
C PRO A 190 -10.73 -17.68 -7.70
N TRP A 191 -9.54 -18.07 -8.15
CA TRP A 191 -9.30 -18.53 -9.50
C TRP A 191 -9.93 -19.89 -9.76
N GLU A 192 -10.34 -20.13 -11.00
CA GLU A 192 -10.75 -21.47 -11.43
C GLU A 192 -9.53 -22.40 -11.60
N GLY A 193 -9.75 -23.70 -11.39
CA GLY A 193 -8.73 -24.74 -11.59
C GLY A 193 -8.00 -25.15 -10.31
N GLU A 194 -7.84 -26.46 -10.12
CA GLU A 194 -7.31 -27.04 -8.87
C GLU A 194 -5.86 -26.59 -8.57
N SER A 195 -5.05 -26.37 -9.59
CA SER A 195 -3.64 -25.96 -9.47
C SER A 195 -3.44 -24.53 -9.03
N THR A 196 -4.46 -23.67 -9.12
CA THR A 196 -4.42 -22.24 -8.79
C THR A 196 -5.55 -21.82 -7.85
N ALA A 197 -6.31 -22.78 -7.31
CA ALA A 197 -7.47 -22.54 -6.47
C ALA A 197 -7.20 -21.73 -5.18
N ASP A 198 -5.94 -21.62 -4.75
CA ASP A 198 -5.58 -20.78 -3.59
C ASP A 198 -5.47 -19.30 -3.95
N TRP A 199 -5.38 -18.93 -5.24
CA TRP A 199 -5.19 -17.55 -5.69
C TRP A 199 -6.52 -16.83 -5.88
N HIS A 200 -6.54 -15.53 -5.59
CA HIS A 200 -7.70 -14.67 -5.78
C HIS A 200 -7.39 -13.52 -6.75
N THR A 201 -8.35 -13.16 -7.60
CA THR A 201 -8.34 -11.91 -8.35
C THR A 201 -8.85 -10.78 -7.46
N LEU A 202 -7.99 -9.81 -7.17
CA LEU A 202 -8.24 -8.60 -6.38
C LEU A 202 -7.61 -7.38 -7.08
N PHE A 203 -7.89 -7.16 -8.36
CA PHE A 203 -7.03 -6.40 -9.30
C PHE A 203 -5.65 -7.03 -9.53
N GLY A 204 -4.92 -7.39 -8.47
CA GLY A 204 -3.79 -8.32 -8.53
C GLY A 204 -4.22 -9.78 -8.35
N ALA A 205 -3.36 -10.72 -8.69
CA ALA A 205 -3.45 -12.11 -8.24
C ALA A 205 -2.79 -12.23 -6.87
N MET A 206 -3.57 -12.61 -5.86
CA MET A 206 -3.10 -12.60 -4.48
C MET A 206 -3.38 -13.92 -3.77
N VAL A 207 -2.48 -14.33 -2.88
CA VAL A 207 -2.67 -15.48 -1.98
C VAL A 207 -1.96 -15.21 -0.64
N CYS A 208 -2.53 -15.68 0.47
CA CYS A 208 -1.88 -15.65 1.78
C CYS A 208 -1.74 -17.06 2.34
N TYR A 209 -0.52 -17.41 2.74
CA TYR A 209 -0.22 -18.65 3.45
C TYR A 209 0.21 -18.33 4.90
N PRO A 210 -0.65 -18.59 5.90
CA PRO A 210 -0.28 -18.52 7.30
C PRO A 210 0.92 -19.42 7.60
N ALA A 211 1.91 -18.87 8.29
CA ALA A 211 3.13 -19.59 8.66
C ALA A 211 3.35 -19.54 10.17
N ASN A 212 3.49 -20.71 10.79
CA ASN A 212 3.50 -20.81 12.26
C ASN A 212 4.82 -20.40 12.92
N THR A 213 5.87 -20.12 12.15
CA THR A 213 7.18 -19.67 12.65
C THR A 213 7.87 -18.76 11.65
N ALA A 214 8.76 -17.88 12.14
CA ALA A 214 9.61 -17.04 11.31
C ALA A 214 10.44 -17.85 10.29
N GLY A 215 10.99 -18.99 10.72
CA GLY A 215 11.77 -19.87 9.85
C GLY A 215 10.96 -20.48 8.70
N ALA A 216 9.72 -20.94 8.99
CA ALA A 216 8.83 -21.46 7.96
C ALA A 216 8.42 -20.37 6.95
N ALA A 217 8.08 -19.17 7.45
CA ALA A 217 7.75 -18.03 6.60
C ALA A 217 8.92 -17.66 5.68
N ALA A 218 10.13 -17.55 6.22
CA ALA A 218 11.33 -17.22 5.45
C ALA A 218 11.69 -18.32 4.43
N ALA A 219 11.57 -19.60 4.78
CA ALA A 219 11.83 -20.71 3.88
C ALA A 219 10.83 -20.75 2.70
N PHE A 220 9.55 -20.49 2.97
CA PHE A 220 8.54 -20.42 1.91
C PHE A 220 8.76 -19.18 1.02
N ALA A 221 9.05 -18.01 1.61
CA ALA A 221 9.37 -16.80 0.87
C ALA A 221 10.59 -16.99 -0.05
N ALA A 222 11.65 -17.64 0.42
CA ALA A 222 12.82 -17.97 -0.41
C ALA A 222 12.46 -18.92 -1.57
N THR A 223 11.55 -19.87 -1.34
CA THR A 223 11.07 -20.78 -2.39
C THR A 223 10.26 -20.04 -3.45
N ALA A 224 9.31 -19.19 -3.03
CA ALA A 224 8.52 -18.35 -3.94
C ALA A 224 9.42 -17.39 -4.74
N ALA A 225 10.42 -16.78 -4.09
CA ALA A 225 11.40 -15.92 -4.72
C ALA A 225 12.18 -16.63 -5.83
N GLY A 226 12.70 -17.84 -5.55
CA GLY A 226 13.39 -18.65 -6.55
C GLY A 226 12.52 -19.06 -7.73
N LEU A 227 11.23 -19.35 -7.49
CA LEU A 227 10.26 -19.64 -8.56
C LEU A 227 9.99 -18.41 -9.43
N ALA A 228 9.83 -17.23 -8.81
CA ALA A 228 9.64 -15.96 -9.52
C ALA A 228 10.85 -15.62 -10.40
N ASP A 229 12.07 -15.74 -9.86
CA ASP A 229 13.31 -15.52 -10.63
C ASP A 229 13.47 -16.52 -11.77
N ALA A 230 13.15 -17.80 -11.55
CA ALA A 230 13.22 -18.83 -12.59
C ALA A 230 12.21 -18.58 -13.73
N ALA A 231 11.04 -18.02 -13.39
CA ALA A 231 10.04 -17.60 -14.37
C ALA A 231 10.39 -16.25 -15.05
N GLY A 232 11.28 -15.45 -14.45
CA GLY A 232 11.57 -14.08 -14.89
C GLY A 232 10.38 -13.14 -14.70
N ILE A 233 9.55 -13.39 -13.69
CA ILE A 233 8.30 -12.65 -13.42
C ILE A 233 8.43 -11.96 -12.05
N ASP A 234 8.03 -10.69 -11.98
CA ASP A 234 8.03 -9.93 -10.74
C ASP A 234 6.91 -10.43 -9.81
N LEU A 235 7.25 -10.69 -8.55
CA LEU A 235 6.33 -11.16 -7.52
C LEU A 235 6.60 -10.40 -6.22
N MET A 236 5.57 -9.76 -5.68
CA MET A 236 5.65 -9.16 -4.35
C MET A 236 5.52 -10.27 -3.31
N ILE A 237 6.47 -10.35 -2.38
CA ILE A 237 6.49 -11.38 -1.32
C ILE A 237 6.59 -10.66 0.03
N ASP A 238 5.46 -10.56 0.73
CA ASP A 238 5.33 -9.83 1.98
C ASP A 238 5.21 -10.80 3.14
N LEU A 239 6.24 -10.87 3.99
CA LEU A 239 6.21 -11.66 5.21
C LEU A 239 5.72 -10.79 6.36
N ARG A 240 4.77 -11.33 7.12
CA ARG A 240 4.11 -10.71 8.27
C ARG A 240 4.02 -11.70 9.43
N PRO A 241 3.74 -11.23 10.65
CA PRO A 241 3.39 -12.11 11.77
C PRO A 241 2.30 -13.14 11.42
N GLU A 242 1.35 -12.76 10.58
CA GLU A 242 0.19 -13.54 10.19
C GLU A 242 0.49 -14.60 9.11
N GLY A 243 1.56 -14.41 8.33
CA GLY A 243 1.88 -15.30 7.20
C GLY A 243 2.66 -14.63 6.08
N VAL A 244 2.72 -15.32 4.94
CA VAL A 244 3.35 -14.83 3.71
C VAL A 244 2.27 -14.50 2.69
N VAL A 245 2.20 -13.24 2.29
CA VAL A 245 1.31 -12.74 1.24
C VAL A 245 2.09 -12.62 -0.05
N LEU A 246 1.54 -13.17 -1.12
CA LEU A 246 2.05 -13.07 -2.47
C LEU A 246 1.08 -12.26 -3.30
N ASP A 247 1.60 -11.36 -4.13
CA ASP A 247 0.80 -10.42 -4.93
C ASP A 247 1.51 -10.16 -6.27
N SER A 248 0.77 -10.25 -7.37
CA SER A 248 1.30 -9.93 -8.70
C SER A 248 1.54 -8.43 -8.90
N GLY A 249 0.93 -7.58 -8.08
CA GLY A 249 0.67 -6.19 -8.42
C GLY A 249 -0.56 -6.07 -9.33
N LYS A 250 -1.12 -4.86 -9.40
CA LYS A 250 -2.34 -4.57 -10.17
C LYS A 250 -2.20 -4.99 -11.63
N ASP A 251 -3.16 -5.80 -12.08
CA ASP A 251 -3.38 -6.26 -13.46
C ASP A 251 -2.22 -7.09 -14.07
N GLN A 252 -1.08 -7.21 -13.38
CA GLN A 252 0.12 -7.92 -13.88
C GLN A 252 -0.12 -9.40 -14.17
N TRP A 253 -1.03 -10.05 -13.43
CA TRP A 253 -1.36 -11.45 -13.68
C TRP A 253 -2.07 -11.68 -15.02
N GLU A 254 -2.74 -10.65 -15.57
CA GLU A 254 -3.34 -10.67 -16.90
C GLU A 254 -2.34 -10.28 -17.98
N GLU A 255 -1.48 -9.30 -17.68
CA GLU A 255 -0.56 -8.69 -18.64
C GLU A 255 0.74 -9.50 -18.85
N VAL A 256 1.22 -10.20 -17.81
CA VAL A 256 2.49 -10.94 -17.85
C VAL A 256 2.24 -12.40 -18.22
N ALA A 257 2.73 -12.78 -19.41
CA ALA A 257 2.66 -14.16 -19.87
C ALA A 257 3.38 -15.12 -18.89
N GLY A 258 2.72 -16.24 -18.56
CA GLY A 258 3.27 -17.27 -17.68
C GLY A 258 2.97 -17.07 -16.19
N PHE A 259 2.29 -15.99 -15.79
CA PHE A 259 1.93 -15.80 -14.38
C PHE A 259 1.08 -16.96 -13.81
N PRO A 260 0.07 -17.53 -14.52
CA PRO A 260 -0.67 -18.69 -14.01
C PRO A 260 0.20 -19.93 -13.74
N ASP A 261 1.26 -20.15 -14.51
CA ASP A 261 2.20 -21.25 -14.29
C ASP A 261 3.06 -21.01 -13.03
N LEU A 262 3.52 -19.76 -12.83
CA LEU A 262 4.19 -19.36 -11.58
C LEU A 262 3.26 -19.54 -10.37
N ALA A 263 2.02 -19.06 -10.46
CA ALA A 263 1.01 -19.20 -9.42
C ALA A 263 0.78 -20.67 -9.04
N ALA A 264 0.66 -21.56 -10.05
CA ALA A 264 0.53 -22.99 -9.85
C ALA A 264 1.76 -23.64 -9.21
N ALA A 265 2.97 -23.20 -9.59
CA ALA A 265 4.21 -23.69 -9.00
C ALA A 265 4.35 -23.28 -7.53
N VAL A 266 4.00 -22.03 -7.20
CA VAL A 266 4.07 -21.53 -5.83
C VAL A 266 3.01 -22.19 -4.94
N GLN A 267 1.78 -22.36 -5.43
CA GLN A 267 0.74 -23.09 -4.71
C GLN A 267 1.17 -24.53 -4.40
N ARG A 268 1.75 -25.23 -5.37
CA ARG A 268 2.30 -26.57 -5.16
C ARG A 268 3.37 -26.58 -4.07
N ALA A 269 4.34 -25.65 -4.14
CA ALA A 269 5.40 -25.54 -3.15
C ALA A 269 4.86 -25.28 -1.73
N ALA A 270 3.83 -24.44 -1.61
CA ALA A 270 3.16 -24.20 -0.33
C ALA A 270 2.52 -25.49 0.21
N ARG A 271 1.73 -26.17 -0.62
CA ARG A 271 1.01 -27.40 -0.25
C ARG A 271 1.93 -28.58 0.05
N ASP A 272 3.06 -28.70 -0.65
CA ASP A 272 4.09 -29.73 -0.40
C ASP A 272 4.72 -29.58 1.00
N THR A 273 4.70 -28.36 1.56
CA THR A 273 5.13 -28.09 2.95
C THR A 273 3.99 -28.09 3.97
N GLY A 274 2.77 -28.41 3.53
CA GLY A 274 1.58 -28.47 4.38
C GLY A 274 0.94 -27.12 4.69
N LEU A 275 1.36 -26.03 4.03
CA LEU A 275 0.71 -24.74 4.15
C LEU A 275 -0.67 -24.77 3.48
N VAL A 276 -1.64 -24.11 4.10
CA VAL A 276 -3.02 -23.99 3.61
C VAL A 276 -3.33 -22.52 3.49
N ALA A 277 -3.83 -22.08 2.34
CA ALA A 277 -4.14 -20.67 2.13
C ALA A 277 -5.27 -20.18 3.05
N ASP A 278 -5.15 -18.95 3.56
CA ASP A 278 -6.22 -18.22 4.25
C ASP A 278 -6.33 -16.81 3.68
N ASN A 279 -7.23 -16.66 2.71
CA ASN A 279 -7.35 -15.44 1.93
C ASN A 279 -8.35 -14.43 2.51
N ARG A 280 -8.98 -14.71 3.66
CA ARG A 280 -10.04 -13.86 4.22
C ARG A 280 -9.59 -12.43 4.50
N ARG A 281 -8.30 -12.24 4.78
CA ARG A 281 -7.67 -10.94 5.09
C ARG A 281 -7.11 -10.22 3.86
N LEU A 282 -7.03 -10.89 2.71
CA LEU A 282 -6.47 -10.26 1.50
C LEU A 282 -7.35 -9.09 1.09
N ARG A 283 -6.75 -7.94 0.85
CA ARG A 283 -7.41 -6.78 0.25
C ARG A 283 -6.41 -6.11 -0.66
N PHE A 284 -6.86 -5.71 -1.83
CA PHE A 284 -6.14 -4.77 -2.67
C PHE A 284 -6.77 -3.40 -2.50
N VAL A 285 -5.96 -2.36 -2.38
CA VAL A 285 -6.42 -0.98 -2.29
C VAL A 285 -5.71 -0.14 -3.33
N GLN A 286 -6.48 0.58 -4.14
CA GLN A 286 -5.98 1.69 -4.95
C GLN A 286 -6.63 3.00 -4.52
N LEU A 287 -5.94 4.10 -4.80
CA LEU A 287 -6.41 5.44 -4.56
C LEU A 287 -6.91 6.00 -5.89
N ALA A 288 -8.15 6.46 -5.94
CA ALA A 288 -8.71 7.09 -7.12
C ALA A 288 -8.76 8.60 -6.92
N LEU A 289 -8.28 9.33 -7.94
CA LEU A 289 -8.32 10.79 -7.99
C LEU A 289 -8.99 11.25 -9.29
N ASP A 290 -10.13 11.92 -9.12
CA ASP A 290 -10.85 12.56 -10.20
C ASP A 290 -10.18 13.88 -10.63
N ALA A 291 -9.87 14.03 -11.92
CA ALA A 291 -9.21 15.18 -12.50
C ALA A 291 -9.79 15.58 -13.87
N VAL A 292 -9.78 16.87 -14.19
CA VAL A 292 -10.23 17.42 -15.48
C VAL A 292 -9.08 17.44 -16.50
N ASP A 293 -7.96 18.06 -16.14
CA ASP A 293 -6.70 18.11 -16.88
C ASP A 293 -5.75 17.03 -16.34
N ILE A 294 -6.05 15.78 -16.72
CA ILE A 294 -5.28 14.60 -16.29
C ILE A 294 -3.78 14.75 -16.57
N PRO A 295 -3.29 15.19 -17.76
CA PRO A 295 -1.86 15.32 -17.99
C PRO A 295 -1.13 16.19 -16.96
N VAL A 296 -1.71 17.33 -16.60
CA VAL A 296 -1.11 18.29 -15.65
C VAL A 296 -1.19 17.76 -14.21
N VAL A 297 -2.34 17.22 -13.81
CA VAL A 297 -2.50 16.58 -12.49
C VAL A 297 -1.55 15.40 -12.34
N ARG A 298 -1.48 14.52 -13.35
CA ARG A 298 -0.60 13.35 -13.36
C ARG A 298 0.85 13.71 -13.14
N GLU A 299 1.37 14.74 -13.82
CA GLU A 299 2.77 15.11 -13.66
C GLU A 299 3.09 15.55 -12.23
N PHE A 300 2.21 16.36 -11.61
CA PHE A 300 2.34 16.73 -10.20
C PHE A 300 2.41 15.50 -9.29
N TRP A 301 1.43 14.59 -9.39
CA TRP A 301 1.35 13.42 -8.51
C TRP A 301 2.51 12.44 -8.76
N ARG A 302 2.91 12.25 -10.01
CA ARG A 302 4.04 11.40 -10.40
C ARG A 302 5.34 11.87 -9.74
N VAL A 303 5.66 13.17 -9.83
CA VAL A 303 6.93 13.67 -9.29
C VAL A 303 6.92 13.78 -7.77
N VAL A 304 5.80 14.17 -7.15
CA VAL A 304 5.76 14.34 -5.69
C VAL A 304 5.77 12.98 -4.99
N LEU A 305 5.04 11.99 -5.51
CA LEU A 305 5.07 10.62 -5.00
C LEU A 305 6.34 9.88 -5.43
N GLY A 306 7.01 10.29 -6.50
CA GLY A 306 8.15 9.56 -7.07
C GLY A 306 7.70 8.25 -7.72
N TYR A 307 6.50 8.27 -8.29
CA TYR A 307 5.86 7.14 -8.94
C TYR A 307 6.20 7.08 -10.43
N GLU A 308 5.98 5.93 -11.03
CA GLU A 308 6.10 5.67 -12.47
C GLU A 308 4.72 5.53 -13.10
N GLN A 309 4.60 5.93 -14.36
CA GLN A 309 3.34 5.77 -15.09
C GLN A 309 3.23 4.34 -15.66
N ALA A 310 2.02 3.78 -15.65
CA ALA A 310 1.72 2.56 -16.39
C ALA A 310 2.20 2.65 -17.86
N PRO A 311 2.77 1.56 -18.43
CA PRO A 311 3.05 1.50 -19.86
C PRO A 311 1.77 1.60 -20.72
N ASN A 312 0.66 1.07 -20.21
CA ASN A 312 -0.63 1.14 -20.88
C ASN A 312 -1.21 2.56 -20.77
N GLN A 313 -1.44 3.21 -21.91
CA GLN A 313 -1.93 4.60 -21.98
C GLN A 313 -3.45 4.73 -21.81
N ASP A 314 -4.18 3.61 -21.84
CA ASP A 314 -5.63 3.59 -21.65
C ASP A 314 -6.03 3.86 -20.19
N PHE A 315 -5.10 3.59 -19.26
CA PHE A 315 -5.23 3.88 -17.84
C PHE A 315 -4.21 4.94 -17.41
N PHE A 316 -4.61 5.87 -16.56
CA PHE A 316 -3.76 6.94 -16.08
C PHE A 316 -3.14 6.60 -14.72
N ASP A 317 -2.75 5.34 -14.55
CA ASP A 317 -2.25 4.80 -13.29
C ASP A 317 -0.81 5.23 -13.03
N LEU A 318 -0.54 5.52 -11.76
CA LEU A 318 0.77 5.79 -11.22
C LEU A 318 1.10 4.74 -10.16
N PHE A 319 2.28 4.14 -10.26
CA PHE A 319 2.75 3.05 -9.41
C PHE A 319 3.98 3.47 -8.63
N ASP A 320 4.08 3.03 -7.38
CA ASP A 320 5.36 3.00 -6.69
C ASP A 320 6.30 2.05 -7.45
N PRO A 321 7.47 2.50 -7.94
CA PRO A 321 8.41 1.64 -8.67
C PRO A 321 8.91 0.43 -7.85
N ARG A 322 8.77 0.46 -6.52
CA ARG A 322 9.10 -0.67 -5.62
C ARG A 322 7.86 -1.44 -5.18
N GLN A 323 6.66 -1.03 -5.60
CA GLN A 323 5.38 -1.60 -5.18
C GLN A 323 5.28 -1.71 -3.65
N LEU A 324 5.65 -0.64 -2.93
CA LEU A 324 5.59 -0.57 -1.47
C LEU A 324 4.42 0.30 -0.96
N ASN A 325 3.79 1.03 -1.88
CA ASN A 325 2.67 1.93 -1.63
C ASN A 325 1.59 1.73 -2.69
N PRO A 326 0.33 2.13 -2.43
CA PRO A 326 -0.79 1.89 -3.34
C PRO A 326 -0.62 2.56 -4.70
N VAL A 327 -1.33 2.00 -5.68
CA VAL A 327 -1.54 2.63 -7.00
C VAL A 327 -2.40 3.88 -6.83
N LEU A 328 -2.05 4.94 -7.57
CA LEU A 328 -2.90 6.11 -7.77
C LEU A 328 -3.48 6.07 -9.18
N PHE A 329 -4.78 5.82 -9.27
CA PHE A 329 -5.57 5.85 -10.51
C PHE A 329 -6.14 7.26 -10.73
N LEU A 330 -5.92 7.84 -11.92
CA LEU A 330 -6.53 9.11 -12.30
C LEU A 330 -7.76 8.89 -13.16
N GLN A 331 -8.90 9.34 -12.65
CA GLN A 331 -10.18 9.21 -13.31
C GLN A 331 -10.61 10.55 -13.92
N ARG A 332 -11.23 10.50 -15.10
CA ARG A 332 -11.68 11.71 -15.79
C ARG A 332 -12.93 12.31 -15.13
N MET A 333 -12.84 13.59 -14.82
CA MET A 333 -13.94 14.41 -14.36
C MET A 333 -14.44 15.33 -15.47
N ASP A 334 -15.75 15.56 -15.53
CA ASP A 334 -16.34 16.54 -16.45
C ASP A 334 -16.01 17.97 -15.98
N ALA A 335 -15.44 18.79 -16.87
CA ALA A 335 -15.14 20.19 -16.61
C ALA A 335 -16.40 21.04 -16.33
N ALA A 336 -17.59 20.55 -16.73
CA ALA A 336 -18.86 21.20 -16.43
C ALA A 336 -19.29 21.03 -14.97
N ASP A 337 -18.70 20.11 -14.21
CA ASP A 337 -18.97 19.92 -12.77
C ASP A 337 -18.17 20.93 -11.92
N VAL A 338 -18.49 22.21 -12.14
CA VAL A 338 -17.76 23.35 -11.55
C VAL A 338 -17.94 23.43 -10.03
N GLU A 339 -19.06 22.94 -9.50
CA GLU A 339 -19.32 22.91 -8.06
C GLU A 339 -18.36 21.95 -7.35
N ARG A 340 -18.20 20.74 -7.90
CA ARG A 340 -17.27 19.74 -7.36
C ARG A 340 -15.80 20.13 -7.55
N LEU A 341 -15.45 20.92 -8.57
CA LEU A 341 -14.10 21.49 -8.72
C LEU A 341 -13.76 22.56 -7.67
N ARG A 342 -14.76 23.34 -7.23
CA ARG A 342 -14.57 24.45 -6.29
C ARG A 342 -14.57 24.00 -4.83
N GLN A 343 -15.07 22.80 -4.53
CA GLN A 343 -15.11 22.30 -3.17
C GLN A 343 -13.70 21.99 -2.65
N PRO A 344 -13.39 22.26 -1.37
CA PRO A 344 -12.19 21.74 -0.73
C PRO A 344 -12.20 20.20 -0.69
N GLY A 345 -11.04 19.58 -0.92
CA GLY A 345 -10.89 18.13 -0.80
C GLY A 345 -11.01 17.68 0.66
N ARG A 346 -11.77 16.60 0.90
CA ARG A 346 -11.97 16.03 2.26
C ARG A 346 -11.12 14.80 2.55
N ILE A 347 -10.55 14.20 1.52
CA ILE A 347 -9.58 13.12 1.63
C ILE A 347 -8.29 13.64 1.05
N ARG A 348 -7.21 13.53 1.82
CA ARG A 348 -5.88 14.04 1.47
C ARG A 348 -4.87 12.93 1.65
N LEU A 349 -3.98 12.74 0.67
CA LEU A 349 -2.83 11.88 0.88
C LEU A 349 -1.92 12.49 1.96
N ASP A 350 -1.37 11.63 2.80
CA ASP A 350 -0.33 11.95 3.76
C ASP A 350 0.95 11.20 3.34
N LEU A 351 1.83 11.90 2.65
CA LEU A 351 3.12 11.38 2.22
C LEU A 351 4.19 11.66 3.28
N GLN A 352 4.70 10.59 3.85
CA GLN A 352 5.82 10.61 4.79
C GLN A 352 7.12 10.27 4.05
N VAL A 353 8.11 11.14 4.15
CA VAL A 353 9.44 10.96 3.54
C VAL A 353 10.57 11.18 4.55
N PRO A 354 11.78 10.67 4.30
CA PRO A 354 12.96 11.00 5.06
C PRO A 354 13.20 12.51 5.12
N ALA A 355 13.73 12.99 6.25
CA ALA A 355 13.92 14.42 6.49
C ALA A 355 14.77 15.09 5.39
N ASP A 356 15.78 14.39 4.89
CA ASP A 356 16.69 14.81 3.83
C ASP A 356 16.04 14.81 2.43
N GLN A 357 14.85 14.21 2.27
CA GLN A 357 14.09 14.20 1.01
C GLN A 357 13.00 15.27 0.96
N LEU A 358 12.57 15.81 2.10
CA LEU A 358 11.42 16.72 2.18
C LEU A 358 11.54 17.94 1.24
N ALA A 359 12.68 18.64 1.29
CA ALA A 359 12.90 19.83 0.49
C ALA A 359 12.88 19.52 -1.02
N ALA A 360 13.59 18.47 -1.44
CA ALA A 360 13.62 18.05 -2.84
C ALA A 360 12.23 17.66 -3.37
N ARG A 361 11.41 16.99 -2.55
CA ARG A 361 10.02 16.65 -2.92
C ARG A 361 9.13 17.88 -3.07
N ILE A 362 9.29 18.90 -2.22
CA ILE A 362 8.58 20.18 -2.36
C ILE A 362 8.99 20.88 -3.66
N ASP A 363 10.29 20.95 -3.95
CA ASP A 363 10.81 21.60 -5.15
C ASP A 363 10.29 20.92 -6.43
N LEU A 364 10.27 19.59 -6.47
CA LEU A 364 9.67 18.82 -7.56
C LEU A 364 8.17 19.12 -7.72
N ALA A 365 7.43 19.11 -6.62
CA ALA A 365 6.00 19.39 -6.63
C ALA A 365 5.69 20.80 -7.17
N VAL A 366 6.46 21.81 -6.75
CA VAL A 366 6.31 23.19 -7.25
C VAL A 366 6.72 23.32 -8.71
N ALA A 367 7.81 22.66 -9.12
CA ALA A 367 8.25 22.63 -10.51
C ALA A 367 7.20 22.02 -11.45
N ALA A 368 6.42 21.05 -10.97
CA ALA A 368 5.27 20.46 -11.67
C ALA A 368 3.98 21.29 -11.59
N GLY A 369 4.05 22.57 -11.21
CA GLY A 369 2.91 23.49 -11.17
C GLY A 369 2.12 23.46 -9.85
N GLY A 370 2.59 22.71 -8.85
CA GLY A 370 2.01 22.68 -7.52
C GLY A 370 2.19 23.98 -6.74
N ARG A 371 1.37 24.18 -5.72
CA ARG A 371 1.42 25.33 -4.81
C ARG A 371 1.53 24.89 -3.37
N ILE A 372 2.30 25.64 -2.58
CA ILE A 372 2.38 25.43 -1.14
C ILE A 372 1.25 26.25 -0.50
N ILE A 373 0.27 25.56 0.08
CA ILE A 373 -0.89 26.18 0.73
C ILE A 373 -0.60 26.48 2.20
N GLU A 374 0.20 25.63 2.85
CA GLU A 374 0.59 25.81 4.26
C GLU A 374 2.02 25.33 4.51
N ARG A 375 2.72 26.06 5.38
CA ARG A 375 4.01 25.67 5.93
C ARG A 375 3.89 25.60 7.44
N ASP A 376 4.24 24.45 8.02
CA ASP A 376 4.46 24.34 9.46
C ASP A 376 5.66 25.24 9.85
N PRO A 377 5.55 26.08 10.90
CA PRO A 377 6.67 26.84 11.44
C PRO A 377 7.92 26.00 11.76
N ALA A 378 7.75 24.73 12.12
CA ALA A 378 8.87 23.82 12.37
C ALA A 378 9.54 23.29 11.08
N GLY A 379 8.93 23.49 9.90
CA GLY A 379 9.45 23.03 8.62
C GLY A 379 9.41 21.51 8.41
N LEU A 380 8.62 20.78 9.22
CA LEU A 380 8.55 19.32 9.17
C LEU A 380 7.30 18.78 8.47
N ARG A 381 6.35 19.67 8.14
CA ARG A 381 5.08 19.35 7.49
C ARG A 381 4.66 20.51 6.60
N HIS A 382 4.18 20.17 5.41
CA HIS A 382 3.69 21.11 4.42
C HIS A 382 2.37 20.61 3.85
N ARG A 383 1.52 21.56 3.48
CA ARG A 383 0.32 21.28 2.69
C ARG A 383 0.56 21.82 1.29
N LEU A 384 0.48 20.93 0.32
CA LEU A 384 0.62 21.25 -1.10
C LEU A 384 -0.73 21.09 -1.77
N ALA A 385 -0.93 21.81 -2.87
CA ALA A 385 -2.04 21.60 -3.78
C ALA A 385 -1.50 21.39 -5.19
N ASP A 386 -2.10 20.44 -5.89
CA ASP A 386 -1.87 20.27 -7.33
C ASP A 386 -2.49 21.44 -8.14
N PRO A 387 -2.29 21.48 -9.46
CA PRO A 387 -2.82 22.54 -10.32
C PRO A 387 -4.36 22.68 -10.30
N GLU A 388 -5.08 21.63 -9.94
CA GLU A 388 -6.55 21.62 -9.77
C GLU A 388 -7.01 21.85 -8.32
N GLY A 389 -6.07 22.07 -7.40
CA GLY A 389 -6.38 22.31 -5.99
C GLY A 389 -6.59 21.04 -5.15
N ASN A 390 -6.25 19.84 -5.64
CA ASN A 390 -6.24 18.65 -4.79
C ASN A 390 -5.08 18.71 -3.82
N GLU A 391 -5.34 18.45 -2.54
CA GLU A 391 -4.38 18.67 -1.47
C GLU A 391 -3.59 17.40 -1.10
N LEU A 392 -2.31 17.60 -0.81
CA LEU A 392 -1.38 16.62 -0.26
C LEU A 392 -0.78 17.16 1.03
N ILE A 393 -0.70 16.31 2.06
CA ILE A 393 0.16 16.54 3.23
C ILE A 393 1.50 15.88 2.93
N LEU A 394 2.58 16.66 2.97
CA LEU A 394 3.94 16.17 2.81
C LEU A 394 4.72 16.44 4.10
N ARG A 395 5.26 15.40 4.74
CA ARG A 395 5.93 15.53 6.05
C ARG A 395 7.11 14.59 6.23
N VAL A 396 7.93 14.91 7.22
CA VAL A 396 9.01 14.04 7.69
C VAL A 396 8.41 12.80 8.37
N ALA A 397 8.91 11.61 8.04
CA ALA A 397 8.62 10.37 8.74
C ALA A 397 9.15 10.44 10.18
N ARG A 398 8.36 9.99 11.16
CA ARG A 398 8.66 10.12 12.60
C ARG A 398 8.54 8.81 13.32
#